data_AF-A0A1F2Q6B8-F1
#
_entry.id   AF-A0A1F2Q6B8-F1
#
_cell.length_a   1.000
_cell.length_b   1.000
_cell.length_c   1.000
_cell.angle_alpha   90.00
_cell.angle_beta   90.00
_cell.angle_gamma   90.00
#
_symmetry.space_group_name_H-M   'P 1'
#
loop_
_entity.id
_entity.type
_entity.pdbx_description
1 polymer ?
#
loop_
_entity_poly.entity_id
_entity_poly.type
_entity_poly.pdbx_seq_one_letter_code
_entity_poly.pdbx_strand_id
1 'polypeptide(L)'
;MCNACGDCAKVCPVVRPDEFQMGLSSRKAIYIQFPQAVPCSYILNMDDCLGNNPIACGKCADACDKRAINYDDRDQIITREVGAVVVAIGLDVYDPTELDEYGYTRFENVISSMEFERLICAGGPTGGHFVRPSDQERPTRIGFIQCVGSRNPKVGRPYCSNICCMNTIKDTLLLADHYPDVANVVFYQDIRAVGKSFEDMFQRSKEAGTRYVRGLPGEIEEDPETRNLVVTVENTTSGKLERHELEMVVLSVGVQPAKDMSRIASMLTLSRTSDGFFMESHPKLKPVDAPTRGVFLAGFCESPKDIKDSVCQAGAAASRAGALLNAGQITIEAITSRVDEVACTRCGVCAKVCPYGAIVWKKGEVASVVEAACAGCGSCSASCQFGAITMRHFTDEQILAQVHAVLAEDPQDKVFAFACNWCSYAGGDMAGISRMTYPASNRVVRTMCSARVSEEMVLEAFRCGAPVVLVSGCHFADCHYINANRQTVQRVHKLWDKLEKAGVRPERLQLEWISAAEGQKFAKVMRQLEELRGTVTRDEIEHAREALKAKPGKRPGVRAAEPVVEAPAAQT
;
A
#
# COMPACT_ATOMS: atom_id res chain seq x y z
N MET A 1 13.67 28.91 -24.23
CA MET A 1 13.86 28.18 -22.96
C MET A 1 13.64 29.15 -21.81
N CYS A 2 12.95 28.74 -20.75
CA CYS A 2 12.66 29.58 -19.58
C CYS A 2 13.95 29.99 -18.86
N ASN A 3 14.03 31.24 -18.39
CA ASN A 3 15.13 31.78 -17.59
C ASN A 3 14.70 32.19 -16.16
N ALA A 4 13.47 31.81 -15.77
CA ALA A 4 12.89 32.09 -14.46
C ALA A 4 12.89 33.58 -14.00
N CYS A 5 12.80 34.55 -14.93
CA CYS A 5 12.80 35.98 -14.56
C CYS A 5 11.54 36.46 -13.81
N GLY A 6 10.42 35.75 -13.96
CA GLY A 6 9.16 36.03 -13.26
C GLY A 6 8.26 37.12 -13.86
N ASP A 7 8.62 37.71 -15.01
CA ASP A 7 7.82 38.74 -15.65
C ASP A 7 6.44 38.24 -16.10
N CYS A 8 6.36 36.96 -16.50
CA CYS A 8 5.11 36.30 -16.86
C CYS A 8 4.11 36.18 -15.70
N ALA A 9 4.60 36.00 -14.46
CA ALA A 9 3.74 35.90 -13.28
C ALA A 9 3.19 37.26 -12.86
N LYS A 10 3.99 38.34 -12.99
CA LYS A 10 3.57 39.71 -12.65
C LYS A 10 2.33 40.17 -13.44
N VAL A 11 2.21 39.76 -14.70
CA VAL A 11 1.11 40.16 -15.60
C VAL A 11 -0.09 39.23 -15.55
N CYS A 12 0.00 38.09 -14.84
CA CYS A 12 -1.08 37.12 -14.75
C CYS A 12 -2.24 37.66 -13.89
N PRO A 13 -3.48 37.75 -14.43
CA PRO A 13 -4.62 38.27 -13.69
C PRO A 13 -5.22 37.25 -12.71
N VAL A 14 -4.91 35.96 -12.85
CA VAL A 14 -5.47 34.89 -12.01
C VAL A 14 -4.84 34.94 -10.62
N VAL A 15 -5.65 34.79 -9.59
CA VAL A 15 -5.23 34.67 -8.20
C VAL A 15 -5.85 33.41 -7.61
N ARG A 16 -5.02 32.55 -7.04
CA ARG A 16 -5.39 31.28 -6.40
C ARG A 16 -4.66 31.12 -5.08
N PRO A 17 -5.21 30.41 -4.09
CA PRO A 17 -4.45 30.03 -2.90
C PRO A 17 -3.18 29.26 -3.30
N ASP A 18 -2.07 29.55 -2.63
CA ASP A 18 -0.80 28.86 -2.85
C ASP A 18 -0.72 27.58 -2.00
N GLU A 19 -0.77 26.42 -2.66
CA GLU A 19 -0.76 25.12 -1.99
C GLU A 19 0.57 24.86 -1.27
N PHE A 20 1.70 25.38 -1.78
CA PHE A 20 3.00 25.25 -1.11
C PHE A 20 3.04 26.04 0.21
N GLN A 21 2.26 27.12 0.28
CA GLN A 21 2.14 27.98 1.45
C GLN A 21 0.90 27.65 2.29
N MET A 22 0.31 26.46 2.12
CA MET A 22 -0.88 26.00 2.84
C MET A 22 -2.10 26.95 2.69
N GLY A 23 -2.19 27.70 1.60
CA GLY A 23 -3.27 28.68 1.38
C GLY A 23 -3.12 30.00 2.14
N LEU A 24 -2.04 30.19 2.90
CA LEU A 24 -1.76 31.42 3.66
C LEU A 24 -1.30 32.59 2.78
N SER A 25 -0.99 32.33 1.51
CA SER A 25 -0.76 33.34 0.48
C SER A 25 -1.46 32.96 -0.81
N SER A 26 -1.34 33.85 -1.79
CA SER A 26 -1.85 33.58 -3.14
C SER A 26 -0.72 33.41 -4.15
N ARG A 27 -0.97 32.56 -5.14
CA ARG A 27 -0.17 32.39 -6.34
C ARG A 27 -0.95 32.77 -7.59
N LYS A 28 -0.25 32.81 -8.71
CA LYS A 28 -0.81 33.03 -10.05
C LYS A 28 -1.03 31.68 -10.75
N ALA A 29 -1.72 31.68 -11.90
CA ALA A 29 -1.86 30.48 -12.74
C ALA A 29 -0.50 30.04 -13.34
N ILE A 30 0.39 31.00 -13.60
CA ILE A 30 1.80 30.74 -13.97
C ILE A 30 2.71 31.08 -12.79
N TYR A 31 3.41 30.08 -12.26
CA TYR A 31 4.15 30.22 -11.00
C TYR A 31 5.37 29.30 -10.95
N ILE A 32 6.25 29.55 -9.97
CA ILE A 32 7.29 28.62 -9.53
C ILE A 32 6.84 28.08 -8.17
N GLN A 33 6.97 26.77 -7.93
CA GLN A 33 6.45 26.13 -6.71
C GLN A 33 7.04 26.76 -5.43
N PHE A 34 8.34 27.03 -5.44
CA PHE A 34 9.04 27.74 -4.38
C PHE A 34 10.35 28.35 -4.93
N PRO A 35 10.97 29.33 -4.25
CA PRO A 35 12.10 30.09 -4.81
C PRO A 35 13.32 29.25 -5.19
N GLN A 36 13.54 28.09 -4.53
CA GLN A 36 14.67 27.19 -4.78
C GLN A 36 14.27 25.92 -5.57
N ALA A 37 13.14 25.94 -6.29
CA ALA A 37 12.67 24.79 -7.05
C ALA A 37 13.70 24.32 -8.09
N VAL A 38 13.80 22.99 -8.26
CA VAL A 38 14.68 22.35 -9.26
C VAL A 38 13.83 21.37 -10.10
N PRO A 39 13.77 21.53 -11.43
CA PRO A 39 14.37 22.61 -12.22
C PRO A 39 13.75 23.97 -11.90
N CYS A 40 14.57 25.03 -11.92
CA CYS A 40 14.11 26.40 -11.70
C CYS A 40 13.38 26.90 -12.97
N SER A 41 12.11 26.55 -13.09
CA SER A 41 11.25 26.88 -14.22
C SER A 41 9.84 27.19 -13.76
N TYR A 42 9.18 28.10 -14.49
CA TYR A 42 7.76 28.37 -14.30
C TYR A 42 6.91 27.23 -14.87
N ILE A 43 5.80 26.95 -14.21
CA ILE A 43 4.76 26.01 -14.62
C ILE A 43 3.48 26.83 -14.84
N LEU A 44 2.75 26.52 -15.91
CA LEU A 44 1.42 27.06 -16.18
C LEU A 44 0.38 25.99 -15.82
N ASN A 45 -0.41 26.21 -14.78
CA ASN A 45 -1.54 25.35 -14.47
C ASN A 45 -2.73 25.70 -15.39
N MET A 46 -3.08 24.78 -16.28
CA MET A 46 -4.14 25.00 -17.26
C MET A 46 -5.55 24.97 -16.65
N ASP A 47 -5.75 24.31 -15.50
CA ASP A 47 -7.04 24.30 -14.80
C ASP A 47 -7.35 25.67 -14.18
N ASP A 48 -6.31 26.43 -13.85
CA ASP A 48 -6.42 27.80 -13.34
C ASP A 48 -6.35 28.86 -14.44
N CYS A 49 -5.74 28.53 -15.58
CA CYS A 49 -5.51 29.47 -16.67
C CYS A 49 -6.83 29.87 -17.34
N LEU A 50 -6.99 31.16 -17.67
CA LEU A 50 -8.15 31.62 -18.45
C LEU A 50 -8.13 31.12 -19.91
N GLY A 51 -7.00 30.55 -20.37
CA GLY A 51 -6.82 30.02 -21.72
C GLY A 51 -6.37 31.06 -22.74
N ASN A 52 -5.96 30.58 -23.92
CA ASN A 52 -5.41 31.37 -25.03
C ASN A 52 -6.34 31.49 -26.25
N ASN A 53 -7.59 31.04 -26.14
CA ASN A 53 -8.59 31.21 -27.19
C ASN A 53 -8.79 32.73 -27.42
N PRO A 54 -9.02 33.25 -28.64
CA PRO A 54 -8.70 34.63 -29.03
C PRO A 54 -9.44 35.76 -28.28
N ILE A 55 -10.31 35.43 -27.32
CA ILE A 55 -11.08 36.35 -26.46
C ILE A 55 -10.70 36.21 -24.96
N ALA A 56 -9.84 35.25 -24.57
CA ALA A 56 -9.60 34.84 -23.18
C ALA A 56 -8.42 35.56 -22.49
N CYS A 57 -7.15 35.22 -22.77
CA CYS A 57 -5.95 35.85 -22.18
C CYS A 57 -4.65 35.40 -22.89
N GLY A 58 -3.62 36.25 -22.98
CA GLY A 58 -2.29 35.90 -23.53
C GLY A 58 -1.10 36.62 -22.89
N LYS A 59 -1.36 37.44 -21.86
CA LYS A 59 -0.42 38.44 -21.32
C LYS A 59 0.93 37.88 -20.90
N CYS A 60 0.95 36.68 -20.30
CA CYS A 60 2.19 36.07 -19.86
C CYS A 60 3.11 35.69 -21.03
N ALA A 61 2.54 35.29 -22.17
CA ALA A 61 3.30 35.02 -23.39
C ALA A 61 3.84 36.32 -24.01
N ASP A 62 3.03 37.38 -24.03
CA ASP A 62 3.45 38.70 -24.52
C ASP A 62 4.59 39.30 -23.68
N ALA A 63 4.56 39.10 -22.36
CA ALA A 63 5.60 39.54 -21.43
C ALA A 63 6.86 38.64 -21.42
N CYS A 64 6.84 37.50 -22.12
CA CYS A 64 7.95 36.56 -22.12
C CYS A 64 8.90 36.82 -23.29
N ASP A 65 9.97 37.60 -23.06
CA ASP A 65 11.00 37.88 -24.08
C ASP A 65 11.62 36.63 -24.71
N LYS A 66 11.77 35.56 -23.92
CA LYS A 66 12.34 34.28 -24.38
C LYS A 66 11.35 33.41 -25.16
N ARG A 67 10.08 33.83 -25.27
CA ARG A 67 8.98 33.08 -25.91
C ARG A 67 8.94 31.62 -25.47
N ALA A 68 9.09 31.40 -24.16
CA ALA A 68 9.22 30.06 -23.59
C ALA A 68 7.87 29.40 -23.25
N ILE A 69 6.78 30.15 -23.32
CA ILE A 69 5.43 29.68 -23.00
C ILE A 69 4.81 29.09 -24.25
N ASN A 70 4.45 27.81 -24.21
CA ASN A 70 3.74 27.12 -25.28
C ASN A 70 2.44 26.54 -24.75
N TYR A 71 1.30 27.04 -25.23
CA TYR A 71 -0.02 26.55 -24.83
C TYR A 71 -0.43 25.26 -25.54
N ASP A 72 0.27 24.89 -26.61
CA ASP A 72 0.04 23.67 -27.36
C ASP A 72 0.86 22.48 -26.84
N ASP A 73 1.62 22.66 -25.75
CA ASP A 73 2.33 21.57 -25.09
C ASP A 73 1.33 20.51 -24.62
N ARG A 74 1.66 19.24 -24.87
CA ARG A 74 0.83 18.08 -24.52
C ARG A 74 1.66 17.05 -23.79
N ASP A 75 0.98 16.27 -22.97
CA ASP A 75 1.56 15.10 -22.33
C ASP A 75 2.21 14.18 -23.36
N GLN A 76 3.45 13.76 -23.08
CA GLN A 76 4.21 12.86 -23.93
C GLN A 76 4.44 11.53 -23.20
N ILE A 77 4.12 10.43 -23.87
CA ILE A 77 4.43 9.10 -23.36
C ILE A 77 5.88 8.78 -23.77
N ILE A 78 6.77 8.73 -22.77
CA ILE A 78 8.16 8.37 -22.97
C ILE A 78 8.37 6.93 -22.52
N THR A 79 8.73 6.05 -23.46
CA THR A 79 9.08 4.66 -23.15
C THR A 79 10.57 4.56 -22.80
N ARG A 80 10.87 3.92 -21.68
CA ARG A 80 12.23 3.62 -21.19
C ARG A 80 12.27 2.18 -20.70
N GLU A 81 13.32 1.46 -21.09
CA GLU A 81 13.62 0.14 -20.54
C GLU A 81 14.46 0.31 -19.28
N VAL A 82 14.03 -0.30 -18.19
CA VAL A 82 14.69 -0.21 -16.87
C VAL A 82 14.80 -1.60 -16.26
N GLY A 83 15.92 -1.88 -15.58
CA GLY A 83 16.14 -3.17 -14.90
C GLY A 83 15.71 -3.19 -13.43
N ALA A 84 15.50 -2.01 -12.83
CA ALA A 84 15.08 -1.86 -11.45
C ALA A 84 14.24 -0.58 -11.29
N VAL A 85 13.32 -0.59 -10.32
CA VAL A 85 12.46 0.55 -9.96
C VAL A 85 12.59 0.81 -8.47
N VAL A 86 12.82 2.07 -8.09
CA VAL A 86 12.79 2.51 -6.68
C VAL A 86 11.57 3.40 -6.48
N VAL A 87 10.69 3.00 -5.57
CA VAL A 87 9.48 3.75 -5.22
C VAL A 87 9.80 4.64 -4.02
N ALA A 88 9.70 5.95 -4.23
CA ALA A 88 9.99 6.97 -3.23
C ALA A 88 8.95 8.11 -3.26
N ILE A 89 7.66 7.75 -3.33
CA ILE A 89 6.54 8.69 -3.51
C ILE A 89 6.17 9.47 -2.23
N GLY A 90 6.91 9.29 -1.14
CA GLY A 90 6.71 10.04 0.09
C GLY A 90 5.41 9.70 0.82
N LEU A 91 4.74 10.76 1.31
CA LEU A 91 3.59 10.75 2.22
C LEU A 91 2.65 11.89 1.86
N ASP A 92 1.44 11.85 2.42
CA ASP A 92 0.61 13.04 2.60
C ASP A 92 0.47 13.38 4.08
N VAL A 93 0.22 14.66 4.37
CA VAL A 93 -0.04 15.14 5.74
C VAL A 93 -1.50 14.91 6.07
N TYR A 94 -1.81 14.61 7.32
CA TYR A 94 -3.19 14.51 7.78
C TYR A 94 -3.89 15.86 7.70
N ASP A 95 -5.09 15.85 7.13
CA ASP A 95 -5.98 17.01 7.08
C ASP A 95 -6.92 16.98 8.31
N PRO A 96 -6.78 17.93 9.26
CA PRO A 96 -7.63 17.97 10.45
C PRO A 96 -9.05 18.49 10.20
N THR A 97 -9.40 18.91 8.98
CA THR A 97 -10.72 19.44 8.62
C THR A 97 -11.86 18.43 8.86
N GLU A 98 -11.62 17.13 8.64
CA GLU A 98 -12.67 16.09 8.79
C GLU A 98 -13.07 15.85 10.25
N LEU A 99 -12.14 16.05 11.19
CA LEU A 99 -12.35 15.84 12.63
C LEU A 99 -11.92 17.08 13.39
N ASP A 100 -12.84 18.06 13.42
CA ASP A 100 -12.64 19.38 14.01
C ASP A 100 -12.75 19.41 15.55
N GLU A 101 -12.18 18.40 16.22
CA GLU A 101 -12.25 18.25 17.68
C GLU A 101 -11.55 19.39 18.43
N TYR A 102 -10.57 20.02 17.78
CA TYR A 102 -9.80 21.16 18.30
C TYR A 102 -10.17 22.51 17.67
N GLY A 103 -11.22 22.57 16.84
CA GLY A 103 -11.69 23.82 16.26
C GLY A 103 -10.78 24.42 15.17
N TYR A 104 -10.00 23.60 14.46
CA TYR A 104 -9.26 23.98 13.25
C TYR A 104 -10.12 24.71 12.21
N THR A 105 -11.36 24.27 11.97
CA THR A 105 -12.25 24.91 10.98
C THR A 105 -13.03 26.09 11.55
N ARG A 106 -13.05 26.23 12.89
CA ARG A 106 -13.84 27.23 13.62
C ARG A 106 -13.02 28.45 14.01
N PHE A 107 -11.76 28.27 14.38
CA PHE A 107 -10.92 29.29 14.99
C PHE A 107 -9.69 29.59 14.13
N GLU A 108 -9.54 30.84 13.69
CA GLU A 108 -8.45 31.27 12.81
C GLU A 108 -7.05 31.10 13.45
N ASN A 109 -6.98 31.12 14.78
CA ASN A 109 -5.73 30.97 15.54
C ASN A 109 -5.38 29.50 15.87
N VAL A 110 -6.17 28.53 15.39
CA VAL A 110 -5.83 27.10 15.43
C VAL A 110 -5.25 26.72 14.07
N ILE A 111 -3.95 26.43 14.04
CA ILE A 111 -3.22 26.10 12.82
C ILE A 111 -2.64 24.68 12.91
N SER A 112 -2.38 24.06 11.78
CA SER A 112 -1.58 22.84 11.65
C SER A 112 -0.08 23.13 11.78
N SER A 113 0.70 22.10 12.12
CA SER A 113 2.15 22.20 12.13
C SER A 113 2.74 22.54 10.75
N MET A 114 2.06 22.21 9.65
CA MET A 114 2.51 22.60 8.32
C MET A 114 2.34 24.10 8.06
N GLU A 115 1.22 24.69 8.49
CA GLU A 115 1.02 26.14 8.43
C GLU A 115 2.01 26.87 9.33
N PHE A 116 2.30 26.34 10.52
CA PHE A 116 3.36 26.86 11.40
C PHE A 116 4.71 26.92 10.67
N GLU A 117 5.12 25.83 10.04
CA GLU A 117 6.38 25.77 9.26
C GLU A 117 6.41 26.81 8.15
N ARG A 118 5.27 27.08 7.49
CA ARG A 118 5.19 28.13 6.48
C ARG A 118 5.30 29.52 7.09
N LEU A 119 4.59 29.81 8.19
CA LEU A 119 4.58 31.11 8.86
C LEU A 119 5.94 31.50 9.44
N ILE A 120 6.71 30.53 9.96
CA ILE A 120 8.03 30.82 10.52
C ILE A 120 9.15 30.82 9.48
N CYS A 121 8.91 30.26 8.29
CA CYS A 121 9.90 30.18 7.22
C CYS A 121 10.22 31.57 6.64
N ALA A 122 11.50 31.89 6.47
CA ALA A 122 11.94 33.13 5.79
C ALA A 122 11.40 33.26 4.34
N GLY A 123 11.26 32.14 3.62
CA GLY A 123 10.61 32.09 2.30
C GLY A 123 9.09 31.85 2.36
N GLY A 124 8.50 31.99 3.54
CA GLY A 124 7.08 31.85 3.82
C GLY A 124 6.25 33.06 3.39
N PRO A 125 4.92 33.01 3.62
CA PRO A 125 3.99 34.05 3.24
C PRO A 125 4.20 35.36 4.03
N THR A 126 4.80 35.28 5.21
CA THR A 126 5.05 36.39 6.13
C THR A 126 6.52 36.85 6.14
N GLY A 127 7.35 36.33 5.23
CA GLY A 127 8.77 36.68 5.15
C GLY A 127 9.61 36.28 6.38
N GLY A 128 9.14 35.29 7.16
CA GLY A 128 9.76 34.84 8.40
C GLY A 128 9.28 35.56 9.66
N HIS A 129 8.37 36.52 9.55
CA HIS A 129 7.70 37.13 10.69
C HIS A 129 6.59 36.20 11.19
N PHE A 130 6.75 35.68 12.41
CA PHE A 130 5.79 34.74 12.97
C PHE A 130 4.61 35.50 13.59
N VAL A 131 3.42 35.30 13.02
CA VAL A 131 2.21 36.07 13.34
C VAL A 131 0.97 35.19 13.40
N ARG A 132 -0.04 35.65 14.13
CA ARG A 132 -1.39 35.09 14.18
C ARG A 132 -2.11 35.29 12.84
N PRO A 133 -2.80 34.27 12.30
CA PRO A 133 -3.60 34.43 11.09
C PRO A 133 -4.72 35.46 11.22
N SER A 134 -5.29 35.62 12.42
CA SER A 134 -6.46 36.47 12.65
C SER A 134 -6.20 37.97 12.57
N ASP A 135 -5.09 38.44 13.13
CA ASP A 135 -4.78 39.87 13.29
C ASP A 135 -3.38 40.25 12.81
N GLN A 136 -2.57 39.27 12.37
CA GLN A 136 -1.16 39.44 11.98
C GLN A 136 -0.27 39.98 13.11
N GLU A 137 -0.71 39.88 14.36
CA GLU A 137 0.08 40.23 15.52
C GLU A 137 0.90 39.03 16.00
N ARG A 138 2.01 39.31 16.69
CA ARG A 138 2.89 38.27 17.19
C ARG A 138 2.28 37.60 18.43
N PRO A 139 2.07 36.27 18.43
CA PRO A 139 1.57 35.59 19.63
C PRO A 139 2.67 35.48 20.70
N THR A 140 2.30 35.67 21.96
CA THR A 140 3.17 35.53 23.13
C THR A 140 2.94 34.22 23.89
N ARG A 141 1.83 33.52 23.65
CA ARG A 141 1.47 32.24 24.28
C ARG A 141 1.00 31.23 23.25
N ILE A 142 1.74 30.14 23.08
CA ILE A 142 1.48 29.13 22.04
C ILE A 142 1.33 27.75 22.69
N GLY A 143 0.29 27.02 22.27
CA GLY A 143 0.10 25.61 22.62
C GLY A 143 0.36 24.69 21.43
N PHE A 144 0.97 23.54 21.66
CA PHE A 144 1.12 22.47 20.67
C PHE A 144 0.35 21.23 21.11
N ILE A 145 -0.48 20.67 20.25
CA ILE A 145 -1.25 19.44 20.54
C ILE A 145 -0.66 18.29 19.74
N GLN A 146 -0.15 17.29 20.45
CA GLN A 146 0.45 16.10 19.83
C GLN A 146 -0.57 15.08 19.35
N CYS A 147 -0.13 14.21 18.45
CA CYS A 147 -0.88 13.03 17.98
C CYS A 147 -2.18 13.36 17.22
N VAL A 148 -2.31 14.56 16.63
CA VAL A 148 -3.48 14.92 15.83
C VAL A 148 -3.51 14.05 14.56
N GLY A 149 -4.56 13.23 14.40
CA GLY A 149 -4.65 12.26 13.29
C GLY A 149 -3.70 11.06 13.40
N SER A 150 -3.18 10.74 14.59
CA SER A 150 -2.31 9.59 14.85
C SER A 150 -2.62 8.94 16.19
N ARG A 151 -2.29 7.65 16.34
CA ARG A 151 -2.59 6.87 17.57
C ARG A 151 -4.07 6.97 17.96
N ASN A 152 -4.95 7.09 16.97
CA ASN A 152 -6.38 7.25 17.15
C ASN A 152 -7.11 6.19 16.30
N PRO A 153 -7.54 5.07 16.93
CA PRO A 153 -8.27 4.02 16.23
C PRO A 153 -9.60 4.48 15.64
N LYS A 154 -10.25 5.53 16.19
CA LYS A 154 -11.54 6.03 15.71
C LYS A 154 -11.45 6.61 14.29
N VAL A 155 -10.28 7.13 13.92
CA VAL A 155 -10.02 7.74 12.60
C VAL A 155 -9.30 6.76 11.66
N GLY A 156 -9.25 5.47 12.04
CA GLY A 156 -8.59 4.41 11.25
C GLY A 156 -7.05 4.49 11.27
N ARG A 157 -6.45 5.21 12.21
CA ARG A 157 -5.00 5.48 12.26
C ARG A 157 -4.41 5.11 13.62
N PRO A 158 -4.30 3.82 13.93
CA PRO A 158 -3.76 3.36 15.21
C PRO A 158 -2.24 3.54 15.33
N TYR A 159 -1.54 3.83 14.23
CA TYR A 159 -0.09 3.96 14.18
C TYR A 159 0.42 5.34 14.67
N CYS A 160 1.71 5.41 14.95
CA CYS A 160 2.42 6.65 15.27
C CYS A 160 3.08 7.22 14.02
N SER A 161 2.94 8.52 13.78
CA SER A 161 3.54 9.22 12.64
C SER A 161 5.05 9.48 12.76
N ASN A 162 5.69 9.02 13.84
CA ASN A 162 7.13 9.07 14.11
C ASN A 162 7.74 10.49 14.29
N ILE A 163 7.39 11.45 13.45
CA ILE A 163 8.06 12.76 13.35
C ILE A 163 7.45 13.87 14.20
N CYS A 164 6.14 13.80 14.54
CA CYS A 164 5.39 14.93 15.11
C CYS A 164 6.01 15.48 16.40
N CYS A 165 6.46 14.60 17.31
CA CYS A 165 7.10 15.02 18.56
C CYS A 165 8.39 15.81 18.30
N MET A 166 9.22 15.32 17.38
CA MET A 166 10.51 15.95 17.07
C MET A 166 10.35 17.25 16.30
N ASN A 167 9.36 17.33 15.40
CA ASN A 167 9.03 18.59 14.73
C ASN A 167 8.62 19.65 15.76
N THR A 168 7.75 19.31 16.72
CA THR A 168 7.38 20.25 17.79
C THR A 168 8.56 20.63 18.70
N ILE A 169 9.44 19.70 19.05
CA ILE A 169 10.65 20.02 19.82
C ILE A 169 11.54 21.00 19.03
N LYS A 170 11.68 20.79 17.72
CA LYS A 170 12.39 21.70 16.81
C LYS A 170 11.71 23.06 16.73
N ASP A 171 10.39 23.11 16.60
CA ASP A 171 9.60 24.34 16.53
C ASP A 171 9.72 25.18 17.81
N THR A 172 9.61 24.53 18.97
CA THR A 172 9.72 25.21 20.28
C THR A 172 11.12 25.77 20.53
N LEU A 173 12.17 25.07 20.09
CA LEU A 173 13.54 25.60 20.12
C LEU A 173 13.72 26.78 19.16
N LEU A 174 13.17 26.69 17.95
CA LEU A 174 13.23 27.77 16.97
C LEU A 174 12.52 29.04 17.50
N LEU A 175 11.38 28.86 18.16
CA LEU A 175 10.69 29.96 18.86
C LEU A 175 11.55 30.52 19.99
N ALA A 176 12.18 29.69 20.81
CA ALA A 176 13.05 30.18 21.88
C ALA A 176 14.24 31.01 21.36
N ASP A 177 14.81 30.62 20.22
CA ASP A 177 15.97 31.30 19.61
C ASP A 177 15.59 32.65 18.98
N HIS A 178 14.48 32.71 18.24
CA HIS A 178 14.06 33.93 17.51
C HIS A 178 13.13 34.83 18.31
N TYR A 179 12.41 34.27 19.27
CA TYR A 179 11.25 34.84 19.92
C TYR A 179 11.23 34.49 21.44
N PRO A 180 12.25 34.88 22.21
CA PRO A 180 12.48 34.39 23.58
C PRO A 180 11.41 34.79 24.62
N ASP A 181 10.59 35.80 24.32
CA ASP A 181 9.44 36.24 25.12
C ASP A 181 8.18 35.37 24.92
N VAL A 182 8.20 34.41 23.99
CA VAL A 182 7.06 33.52 23.72
C VAL A 182 7.06 32.34 24.67
N ALA A 183 5.96 32.18 25.41
CA ALA A 183 5.71 31.05 26.28
C ALA A 183 5.09 29.87 25.50
N ASN A 184 5.77 28.72 25.52
CA ASN A 184 5.36 27.52 24.80
C ASN A 184 4.84 26.43 25.75
N VAL A 185 3.70 25.83 25.43
CA VAL A 185 3.14 24.66 26.12
C VAL A 185 2.90 23.52 25.14
N VAL A 186 3.38 22.32 25.44
CA VAL A 186 3.19 21.12 24.60
C VAL A 186 2.33 20.10 25.34
N PHE A 187 1.18 19.78 24.77
CA PHE A 187 0.22 18.79 25.26
C PHE A 187 0.48 17.43 24.59
N TYR A 188 0.82 16.40 25.37
CA TYR A 188 1.30 15.13 24.83
C TYR A 188 0.86 13.90 25.63
N GLN A 189 0.90 12.73 25.00
CA GLN A 189 0.76 11.44 25.71
C GLN A 189 2.13 10.89 26.12
N ASP A 190 3.01 10.70 25.12
CA ASP A 190 4.39 10.26 25.27
C ASP A 190 5.28 11.08 24.33
N ILE A 191 6.43 11.57 24.80
CA ILE A 191 7.44 12.18 23.94
C ILE A 191 8.29 11.06 23.34
N ARG A 192 8.32 10.98 22.01
CA ARG A 192 9.07 9.95 21.27
C ARG A 192 10.32 10.56 20.63
N ALA A 193 11.27 10.95 21.47
CA ALA A 193 12.56 11.47 21.05
C ALA A 193 13.57 10.35 20.73
N VAL A 194 13.21 9.49 19.78
CA VAL A 194 13.97 8.27 19.45
C VAL A 194 14.98 8.56 18.34
N GLY A 195 16.27 8.39 18.63
CA GLY A 195 17.34 8.65 17.67
C GLY A 195 18.61 9.14 18.36
N LYS A 196 19.66 9.38 17.58
CA LYS A 196 20.89 9.95 18.13
C LYS A 196 20.63 11.42 18.48
N SER A 197 20.83 11.79 19.75
CA SER A 197 20.69 13.15 20.28
C SER A 197 19.29 13.77 20.23
N PHE A 198 18.25 12.98 19.98
CA PHE A 198 16.87 13.48 20.02
C PHE A 198 16.43 13.74 21.46
N GLU A 199 16.82 12.89 22.42
CA GLU A 199 16.61 13.14 23.84
C GLU A 199 17.34 14.41 24.32
N ASP A 200 18.59 14.62 23.89
CA ASP A 200 19.33 15.85 24.20
C ASP A 200 18.60 17.09 23.70
N MET A 201 18.00 17.02 22.50
CA MET A 201 17.21 18.09 21.91
C MET A 201 15.91 18.35 22.69
N PHE A 202 15.26 17.29 23.18
CA PHE A 202 14.10 17.40 24.07
C PHE A 202 14.48 18.09 25.40
N GLN A 203 15.58 17.70 26.04
CA GLN A 203 16.04 18.35 27.26
C GLN A 203 16.38 19.83 27.03
N ARG A 204 17.05 20.16 25.93
CA ARG A 204 17.32 21.56 25.54
C ARG A 204 16.03 22.38 25.38
N SER A 205 14.98 21.81 24.78
CA SER A 205 13.69 22.49 24.65
C SER A 205 13.05 22.80 26.02
N LYS A 206 13.19 21.88 26.99
CA LYS A 206 12.75 22.11 28.38
C LYS A 206 13.59 23.17 29.09
N GLU A 207 14.91 23.11 28.94
CA GLU A 207 15.85 24.09 29.50
C GLU A 207 15.61 25.51 28.94
N ALA A 208 15.19 25.60 27.68
CA ALA A 208 14.76 26.85 27.04
C ALA A 208 13.41 27.38 27.53
N GLY A 209 12.73 26.70 28.47
CA GLY A 209 11.50 27.17 29.11
C GLY A 209 10.20 26.59 28.56
N THR A 210 10.25 25.65 27.60
CA THR A 210 9.05 25.00 27.08
C THR A 210 8.41 24.11 28.15
N ARG A 211 7.12 24.31 28.42
CA ARG A 211 6.36 23.50 29.37
C ARG A 211 5.74 22.30 28.67
N TYR A 212 5.96 21.10 29.21
CA TYR A 212 5.36 19.86 28.70
C TYR A 212 4.28 19.37 29.66
N VAL A 213 3.05 19.24 29.19
CA VAL A 213 1.89 18.79 29.96
C VAL A 213 1.43 17.44 29.43
N ARG A 214 1.46 16.42 30.30
CA ARG A 214 1.07 15.06 29.92
C ARG A 214 -0.45 14.90 29.97
N GLY A 215 -1.09 15.12 28.84
CA GLY A 215 -2.52 14.98 28.61
C GLY A 215 -2.84 15.52 27.21
N LEU A 216 -3.82 14.93 26.53
CA LEU A 216 -4.40 15.55 25.34
C LEU A 216 -5.61 16.37 25.79
N PRO A 217 -5.76 17.60 25.27
CA PRO A 217 -6.89 18.43 25.62
C PRO A 217 -8.19 17.85 25.08
N GLY A 218 -9.30 18.31 25.67
CA GLY A 218 -10.63 18.10 25.10
C GLY A 218 -10.96 19.15 24.04
N GLU A 219 -12.20 19.65 24.06
CA GLU A 219 -12.62 20.76 23.21
C GLU A 219 -11.88 22.07 23.57
N ILE A 220 -11.62 22.89 22.55
CA ILE A 220 -11.05 24.23 22.68
C ILE A 220 -12.18 25.26 22.61
N GLU A 221 -12.14 26.25 23.50
CA GLU A 221 -13.06 27.40 23.51
C GLU A 221 -12.31 28.64 22.99
N GLU A 222 -12.98 29.51 22.22
CA GLU A 222 -12.42 30.81 21.84
C GLU A 222 -13.13 31.92 22.61
N ASP A 223 -12.36 32.88 23.13
CA ASP A 223 -12.88 34.13 23.67
C ASP A 223 -13.28 35.06 22.51
N PRO A 224 -14.57 35.43 22.38
CA PRO A 224 -15.06 36.23 21.26
C PRO A 224 -14.51 37.66 21.21
N GLU A 225 -13.99 38.22 22.32
CA GLU A 225 -13.42 39.58 22.34
C GLU A 225 -11.95 39.59 21.93
N THR A 226 -11.16 38.65 22.45
CA THR A 226 -9.70 38.62 22.28
C THR A 226 -9.24 37.67 21.18
N ARG A 227 -10.11 36.75 20.72
CA ARG A 227 -9.79 35.60 19.87
C ARG A 227 -8.71 34.69 20.48
N ASN A 228 -8.55 34.72 21.81
CA ASN A 228 -7.68 33.81 22.52
C ASN A 228 -8.37 32.45 22.71
N LEU A 229 -7.57 31.40 22.71
CA LEU A 229 -7.99 30.02 22.79
C LEU A 229 -7.78 29.50 24.21
N VAL A 230 -8.85 29.00 24.81
CA VAL A 230 -8.80 28.36 26.12
C VAL A 230 -8.80 26.85 25.96
N VAL A 231 -7.69 26.24 26.37
CA VAL A 231 -7.46 24.81 26.27
C VAL A 231 -7.56 24.18 27.66
N THR A 232 -8.51 23.26 27.82
CA THR A 232 -8.70 22.50 29.05
C THR A 232 -8.12 21.10 28.89
N VAL A 233 -7.21 20.71 29.80
CA VAL A 233 -6.52 19.42 29.75
C VAL A 233 -6.45 18.78 31.14
N GLU A 234 -6.63 17.47 31.19
CA GLU A 234 -6.28 16.69 32.38
C GLU A 234 -4.77 16.42 32.36
N ASN A 235 -4.02 17.04 33.27
CA ASN A 235 -2.62 16.71 33.47
C ASN A 235 -2.52 15.39 34.24
N THR A 236 -2.29 14.31 33.51
CA THR A 236 -2.19 12.95 34.06
C THR A 236 -1.01 12.75 34.99
N THR A 237 0.00 13.63 34.97
CA THR A 237 1.13 13.59 35.92
C THR A 237 0.73 14.16 37.28
N SER A 238 -0.09 15.21 37.32
CA SER A 238 -0.52 15.85 38.57
C SER A 238 -1.90 15.41 39.04
N GLY A 239 -2.69 14.76 38.18
CA GLY A 239 -4.08 14.38 38.44
C GLY A 239 -5.04 15.57 38.52
N LYS A 240 -4.67 16.72 37.92
CA LYS A 240 -5.46 17.97 37.97
C LYS A 240 -5.90 18.40 36.58
N LEU A 241 -7.09 18.97 36.52
CA LEU A 241 -7.54 19.76 35.37
C LEU A 241 -6.80 21.10 35.36
N GLU A 242 -6.13 21.37 34.25
CA GLU A 242 -5.45 22.64 33.98
C GLU A 242 -6.16 23.36 32.83
N ARG A 243 -6.34 24.68 32.96
CA ARG A 243 -6.90 25.55 31.94
C ARG A 243 -5.81 26.51 31.48
N HIS A 244 -5.51 26.53 30.19
CA HIS A 244 -4.46 27.34 29.59
C HIS A 244 -5.09 28.32 28.60
N GLU A 245 -4.85 29.61 28.80
CA GLU A 245 -5.21 30.64 27.82
C GLU A 245 -4.03 30.87 26.88
N LEU A 246 -4.27 30.70 25.57
CA LEU A 246 -3.27 30.70 24.52
C LEU A 246 -3.72 31.64 23.40
N GLU A 247 -2.77 32.28 22.74
CA GLU A 247 -3.05 33.18 21.62
C GLU A 247 -3.00 32.44 20.27
N MET A 248 -2.39 31.26 20.25
CA MET A 248 -2.34 30.37 19.10
C MET A 248 -2.21 28.92 19.55
N VAL A 249 -2.86 28.01 18.83
CA VAL A 249 -2.71 26.56 19.02
C VAL A 249 -2.23 25.93 17.72
N VAL A 250 -1.17 25.13 17.82
CA VAL A 250 -0.58 24.37 16.72
C VAL A 250 -0.95 22.90 16.88
N LEU A 251 -1.69 22.37 15.91
CA LEU A 251 -2.03 20.96 15.79
C LEU A 251 -0.85 20.22 15.15
N SER A 252 -0.13 19.42 15.93
CA SER A 252 0.96 18.58 15.41
C SER A 252 0.37 17.39 14.65
N VAL A 253 0.00 17.67 13.39
CA VAL A 253 -0.68 16.73 12.50
C VAL A 253 0.21 15.55 12.14
N GLY A 254 -0.42 14.39 12.07
CA GLY A 254 0.18 13.15 11.62
C GLY A 254 0.37 13.09 10.11
N VAL A 255 0.76 11.91 9.67
CA VAL A 255 1.01 11.59 8.26
C VAL A 255 0.15 10.41 7.84
N GLN A 256 -0.06 10.30 6.53
CA GLN A 256 -0.83 9.25 5.90
C GLN A 256 -0.17 8.78 4.61
N PRO A 257 -0.55 7.58 4.12
CA PRO A 257 -0.15 7.13 2.80
C PRO A 257 -0.48 8.18 1.72
N ALA A 258 0.45 8.36 0.77
CA ALA A 258 0.24 9.27 -0.35
C ALA A 258 -1.02 8.91 -1.16
N LYS A 259 -1.75 9.90 -1.66
CA LYS A 259 -2.99 9.76 -2.46
C LYS A 259 -2.80 8.83 -3.65
N ASP A 260 -1.66 8.94 -4.33
CA ASP A 260 -1.32 8.12 -5.50
C ASP A 260 -0.84 6.70 -5.16
N MET A 261 -0.71 6.34 -3.88
CA MET A 261 -0.15 5.05 -3.47
C MET A 261 -0.94 3.87 -4.03
N SER A 262 -2.27 3.94 -4.05
CA SER A 262 -3.11 2.87 -4.62
C SER A 262 -2.86 2.65 -6.11
N ARG A 263 -2.64 3.74 -6.87
CA ARG A 263 -2.34 3.67 -8.31
C ARG A 263 -0.98 3.03 -8.54
N ILE A 264 0.04 3.45 -7.79
CA ILE A 264 1.39 2.89 -7.87
C ILE A 264 1.42 1.43 -7.43
N ALA A 265 0.68 1.08 -6.36
CA ALA A 265 0.52 -0.29 -5.90
C ALA A 265 -0.01 -1.20 -7.01
N SER A 266 -1.05 -0.77 -7.75
CA SER A 266 -1.57 -1.54 -8.87
C SER A 266 -0.61 -1.61 -10.06
N MET A 267 0.11 -0.51 -10.38
CA MET A 267 1.06 -0.48 -11.51
C MET A 267 2.27 -1.39 -11.29
N LEU A 268 2.80 -1.42 -10.07
CA LEU A 268 4.00 -2.16 -9.70
C LEU A 268 3.71 -3.47 -8.94
N THR A 269 2.42 -3.79 -8.74
CA THR A 269 1.95 -4.96 -8.02
C THR A 269 2.53 -5.04 -6.59
N LEU A 270 2.39 -3.97 -5.83
CA LEU A 270 2.95 -3.85 -4.48
C LEU A 270 1.88 -4.12 -3.41
N SER A 271 2.24 -4.92 -2.42
CA SER A 271 1.42 -5.14 -1.23
C SER A 271 1.47 -3.95 -0.28
N ARG A 272 0.43 -3.79 0.53
CA ARG A 272 0.34 -2.76 1.58
C ARG A 272 0.22 -3.38 2.97
N THR A 273 0.75 -2.70 3.98
CA THR A 273 0.56 -3.04 5.40
C THR A 273 -0.85 -2.64 5.86
N SER A 274 -1.26 -3.07 7.05
CA SER A 274 -2.55 -2.68 7.65
C SER A 274 -2.69 -1.17 7.88
N ASP A 275 -1.56 -0.47 8.03
CA ASP A 275 -1.49 0.98 8.20
C ASP A 275 -1.58 1.71 6.84
N GLY A 276 -1.63 0.96 5.74
CA GLY A 276 -1.81 1.48 4.39
C GLY A 276 -0.52 1.90 3.68
N PHE A 277 0.66 1.71 4.26
CA PHE A 277 1.95 1.96 3.58
C PHE A 277 2.39 0.74 2.75
N PHE A 278 3.42 0.88 1.91
CA PHE A 278 3.96 -0.27 1.16
C PHE A 278 4.60 -1.29 2.11
N MET A 279 4.36 -2.56 1.82
CA MET A 279 4.93 -3.68 2.56
C MET A 279 6.30 -4.07 1.97
N GLU A 280 7.31 -4.08 2.82
CA GLU A 280 8.62 -4.64 2.55
C GLU A 280 8.60 -6.18 2.52
N SER A 281 9.56 -6.79 1.85
CA SER A 281 9.65 -8.26 1.72
C SER A 281 9.86 -8.95 3.05
N HIS A 282 10.65 -8.35 3.94
CA HIS A 282 10.88 -8.85 5.28
C HIS A 282 11.41 -7.72 6.18
N PRO A 283 10.80 -7.44 7.34
CA PRO A 283 11.14 -6.28 8.19
C PRO A 283 12.62 -6.16 8.58
N LYS A 284 13.29 -7.31 8.77
CA LYS A 284 14.72 -7.36 9.16
C LYS A 284 15.70 -7.68 8.01
N LEU A 285 15.41 -8.71 7.22
CA LEU A 285 16.35 -9.24 6.22
C LEU A 285 16.32 -8.45 4.90
N LYS A 286 15.17 -7.87 4.55
CA LYS A 286 14.95 -7.18 3.27
C LYS A 286 14.02 -5.96 3.48
N PRO A 287 14.45 -4.96 4.27
CA PRO A 287 13.60 -3.83 4.66
C PRO A 287 13.35 -2.82 3.54
N VAL A 288 14.06 -2.94 2.40
CA VAL A 288 13.93 -2.02 1.26
C VAL A 288 13.54 -2.72 -0.04
N ASP A 289 13.41 -4.05 -0.02
CA ASP A 289 12.98 -4.81 -1.18
C ASP A 289 11.47 -4.95 -1.12
N ALA A 290 10.76 -4.64 -2.20
CA ALA A 290 9.36 -5.04 -2.32
C ALA A 290 9.26 -6.55 -2.58
N PRO A 291 8.15 -7.22 -2.23
CA PRO A 291 7.89 -8.61 -2.60
C PRO A 291 8.02 -8.85 -4.11
N THR A 292 7.74 -7.83 -4.91
CA THR A 292 7.95 -7.81 -6.37
C THR A 292 9.42 -7.60 -6.68
N ARG A 293 10.04 -8.61 -7.29
CA ARG A 293 11.46 -8.60 -7.63
C ARG A 293 11.81 -7.45 -8.59
N GLY A 294 12.92 -6.77 -8.31
CA GLY A 294 13.37 -5.61 -9.08
C GLY A 294 12.72 -4.29 -8.67
N VAL A 295 11.77 -4.32 -7.73
CA VAL A 295 11.19 -3.13 -7.14
C VAL A 295 11.69 -2.95 -5.71
N PHE A 296 12.09 -1.73 -5.36
CA PHE A 296 12.63 -1.36 -4.06
C PHE A 296 11.86 -0.17 -3.50
N LEU A 297 11.88 0.02 -2.18
CA LEU A 297 11.19 1.07 -1.45
C LEU A 297 12.22 1.99 -0.81
N ALA A 298 11.97 3.30 -0.83
CA ALA A 298 12.80 4.28 -0.14
C ALA A 298 11.96 5.41 0.47
N GLY A 299 12.21 5.70 1.74
CA GLY A 299 11.59 6.80 2.45
C GLY A 299 10.20 6.47 2.98
N PHE A 300 9.38 7.50 3.07
CA PHE A 300 8.15 7.50 3.84
C PHE A 300 7.04 6.59 3.27
N CYS A 301 7.13 6.21 2.00
CA CYS A 301 6.11 5.38 1.37
C CYS A 301 6.05 3.96 1.93
N GLU A 302 7.12 3.48 2.60
CA GLU A 302 7.14 2.20 3.31
C GLU A 302 6.64 2.31 4.76
N SER A 303 6.98 3.39 5.47
CA SER A 303 6.49 3.64 6.84
C SER A 303 6.86 5.04 7.33
N PRO A 304 6.19 5.57 8.37
CA PRO A 304 6.55 6.85 8.95
C PRO A 304 7.96 6.90 9.56
N LYS A 305 8.80 7.81 9.05
CA LYS A 305 10.22 7.93 9.43
C LYS A 305 10.80 9.32 9.16
N ASP A 306 11.85 9.71 9.85
CA ASP A 306 12.47 11.02 9.63
C ASP A 306 13.29 11.11 8.32
N ILE A 307 13.87 12.29 8.07
CA ILE A 307 14.71 12.56 6.89
C ILE A 307 15.96 11.68 6.88
N LYS A 308 16.60 11.48 8.04
CA LYS A 308 17.84 10.72 8.14
C LYS A 308 17.59 9.26 7.76
N ASP A 309 16.57 8.64 8.34
CA ASP A 309 16.21 7.26 8.05
C ASP A 309 15.75 7.11 6.60
N SER A 310 15.05 8.11 6.04
CA SER A 310 14.70 8.15 4.62
C SER A 310 15.93 8.17 3.69
N VAL A 311 16.93 8.98 4.01
CA VAL A 311 18.21 9.05 3.25
C VAL A 311 19.00 7.75 3.40
N CYS A 312 19.06 7.17 4.59
CA CYS A 312 19.69 5.87 4.82
C CYS A 312 18.99 4.76 4.00
N GLN A 313 17.66 4.75 3.98
CA GLN A 313 16.87 3.79 3.20
C GLN A 313 17.08 3.98 1.69
N ALA A 314 17.19 5.22 1.21
CA ALA A 314 17.50 5.48 -0.19
C ALA A 314 18.88 4.93 -0.60
N GLY A 315 19.89 5.07 0.27
CA GLY A 315 21.22 4.45 0.07
C GLY A 315 21.15 2.92 0.03
N ALA A 316 20.36 2.32 0.92
CA ALA A 316 20.13 0.87 0.93
C ALA A 316 19.40 0.40 -0.35
N ALA A 317 18.34 1.08 -0.77
CA ALA A 317 17.60 0.77 -1.99
C ALA A 317 18.49 0.88 -3.24
N ALA A 318 19.31 1.94 -3.33
CA ALA A 318 20.28 2.12 -4.41
C ALA A 318 21.32 0.98 -4.44
N SER A 319 21.80 0.53 -3.28
CA SER A 319 22.72 -0.60 -3.19
C SER A 319 22.08 -1.91 -3.66
N ARG A 320 20.84 -2.19 -3.22
CA ARG A 320 20.09 -3.40 -3.61
C ARG A 320 19.76 -3.40 -5.12
N ALA A 321 19.32 -2.27 -5.65
CA ALA A 321 19.11 -2.08 -7.09
C ALA A 321 20.42 -2.23 -7.87
N GLY A 322 21.50 -1.62 -7.40
CA GLY A 322 22.83 -1.74 -8.00
C GLY A 322 23.34 -3.18 -8.04
N ALA A 323 23.11 -3.98 -6.99
CA ALA A 323 23.46 -5.39 -6.98
C ALA A 323 22.72 -6.19 -8.07
N LEU A 324 21.43 -5.88 -8.31
CA LEU A 324 20.65 -6.50 -9.37
C LEU A 324 21.15 -6.09 -10.76
N LEU A 325 21.40 -4.79 -10.97
CA LEU A 325 21.82 -4.23 -12.26
C LEU A 325 23.23 -4.69 -12.66
N ASN A 326 24.12 -4.91 -11.69
CA ASN A 326 25.49 -5.35 -11.93
C ASN A 326 25.66 -6.88 -12.01
N ALA A 327 24.60 -7.66 -11.80
CA ALA A 327 24.70 -9.12 -11.75
C ALA A 327 25.11 -9.76 -13.09
N GLY A 328 24.90 -9.07 -14.22
CA GLY A 328 25.18 -9.55 -15.59
C GLY A 328 24.22 -10.63 -16.08
N GLN A 329 23.88 -11.58 -15.20
CA GLN A 329 22.84 -12.59 -15.40
C GLN A 329 21.99 -12.68 -14.13
N ILE A 330 20.69 -12.92 -14.32
CA ILE A 330 19.76 -13.12 -13.22
C ILE A 330 19.19 -14.53 -13.27
N THR A 331 19.30 -15.26 -12.16
CA THR A 331 18.61 -16.53 -12.00
C THR A 331 17.14 -16.24 -11.73
N ILE A 332 16.25 -16.67 -12.62
CA ILE A 332 14.80 -16.66 -12.40
C ILE A 332 14.36 -17.99 -11.80
N GLU A 333 13.26 -17.97 -11.05
CA GLU A 333 12.70 -19.22 -10.53
C GLU A 333 12.16 -20.05 -11.71
N ALA A 334 12.56 -21.32 -11.79
CA ALA A 334 12.17 -22.22 -12.88
C ALA A 334 10.74 -22.77 -12.75
N ILE A 335 9.84 -22.05 -12.08
CA ILE A 335 8.41 -22.39 -11.87
C ILE A 335 7.55 -22.00 -13.09
N THR A 336 8.14 -22.03 -14.28
CA THR A 336 7.53 -21.59 -15.54
C THR A 336 6.57 -22.64 -16.11
N SER A 337 5.68 -22.19 -17.00
CA SER A 337 4.82 -23.10 -17.76
C SER A 337 5.57 -23.71 -18.93
N ARG A 338 5.35 -25.00 -19.20
CA ARG A 338 5.81 -25.71 -20.41
C ARG A 338 4.60 -26.26 -21.17
N VAL A 339 4.61 -26.14 -22.49
CA VAL A 339 3.58 -26.72 -23.37
C VAL A 339 4.09 -28.05 -23.92
N ASP A 340 3.26 -29.09 -23.83
CA ASP A 340 3.43 -30.34 -24.55
C ASP A 340 2.85 -30.16 -25.96
N GLU A 341 3.72 -30.22 -26.97
CA GLU A 341 3.34 -29.99 -28.38
C GLU A 341 2.40 -31.07 -28.92
N VAL A 342 2.49 -32.30 -28.41
CA VAL A 342 1.68 -33.45 -28.85
C VAL A 342 0.28 -33.36 -28.28
N ALA A 343 0.14 -32.94 -27.02
CA ALA A 343 -1.15 -32.76 -26.37
C ALA A 343 -1.87 -31.46 -26.78
N CYS A 344 -1.14 -30.47 -27.32
CA CYS A 344 -1.69 -29.16 -27.63
C CYS A 344 -2.62 -29.18 -28.87
N THR A 345 -3.88 -28.79 -28.66
CA THR A 345 -4.88 -28.67 -29.74
C THR A 345 -4.92 -27.31 -30.41
N ARG A 346 -3.97 -26.42 -30.11
CA ARG A 346 -3.78 -25.13 -30.81
C ARG A 346 -4.97 -24.18 -30.67
N CYS A 347 -5.69 -24.24 -29.54
CA CYS A 347 -6.91 -23.46 -29.31
C CYS A 347 -6.68 -21.99 -28.88
N GLY A 348 -5.47 -21.65 -28.41
CA GLY A 348 -5.09 -20.28 -28.02
C GLY A 348 -5.66 -19.74 -26.70
N VAL A 349 -6.43 -20.55 -25.94
CA VAL A 349 -7.01 -20.12 -24.65
C VAL A 349 -5.91 -19.70 -23.66
N CYS A 350 -4.80 -20.44 -23.62
CA CYS A 350 -3.67 -20.18 -22.74
C CYS A 350 -3.06 -18.78 -22.94
N ALA A 351 -2.93 -18.32 -24.20
CA ALA A 351 -2.42 -17.00 -24.52
C ALA A 351 -3.34 -15.88 -24.02
N LYS A 352 -4.67 -16.06 -24.13
CA LYS A 352 -5.65 -15.05 -23.69
C LYS A 352 -5.69 -14.86 -22.18
N VAL A 353 -5.44 -15.92 -21.41
CA VAL A 353 -5.48 -15.88 -19.94
C VAL A 353 -4.14 -15.52 -19.31
N CYS A 354 -3.09 -15.34 -20.11
CA CYS A 354 -1.75 -14.99 -19.61
C CYS A 354 -1.65 -13.49 -19.34
N PRO A 355 -1.52 -13.04 -18.08
CA PRO A 355 -1.45 -11.61 -17.76
C PRO A 355 -0.15 -10.96 -18.24
N TYR A 356 0.92 -11.75 -18.42
CA TYR A 356 2.24 -11.28 -18.80
C TYR A 356 2.48 -11.32 -20.32
N GLY A 357 1.53 -11.83 -21.10
CA GLY A 357 1.75 -12.06 -22.54
C GLY A 357 2.88 -13.06 -22.84
N ALA A 358 3.26 -13.90 -21.87
CA ALA A 358 4.39 -14.82 -21.99
C ALA A 358 4.15 -15.99 -22.95
N ILE A 359 2.91 -16.18 -23.43
CA ILE A 359 2.57 -17.28 -24.34
C ILE A 359 2.35 -16.71 -25.73
N VAL A 360 3.24 -17.08 -26.65
CA VAL A 360 3.14 -16.74 -28.07
C VAL A 360 2.30 -17.79 -28.76
N TRP A 361 1.25 -17.36 -29.45
CA TRP A 361 0.35 -18.24 -30.17
C TRP A 361 -0.22 -17.56 -31.41
N LYS A 362 -0.27 -18.28 -32.53
CA LYS A 362 -0.99 -17.90 -33.74
C LYS A 362 -2.02 -18.97 -34.09
N LYS A 363 -3.07 -18.56 -34.79
CA LYS A 363 -4.17 -19.46 -35.17
C LYS A 363 -3.65 -20.67 -35.95
N GLY A 364 -3.89 -21.88 -35.42
CA GLY A 364 -3.47 -23.13 -36.05
C GLY A 364 -2.05 -23.59 -35.70
N GLU A 365 -1.30 -22.82 -34.91
CA GLU A 365 0.04 -23.15 -34.43
C GLU A 365 0.03 -23.62 -32.96
N VAL A 366 1.05 -24.37 -32.58
CA VAL A 366 1.28 -24.78 -31.19
C VAL A 366 1.68 -23.55 -30.37
N ALA A 367 1.12 -23.42 -29.16
CA ALA A 367 1.49 -22.33 -28.27
C ALA A 367 2.91 -22.55 -27.72
N SER A 368 3.73 -21.50 -27.70
CA SER A 368 5.07 -21.51 -27.10
C SER A 368 5.16 -20.54 -25.95
N VAL A 369 6.00 -20.85 -24.96
CA VAL A 369 6.19 -20.01 -23.76
C VAL A 369 7.53 -19.32 -23.85
N VAL A 370 7.53 -18.00 -23.74
CA VAL A 370 8.73 -17.22 -23.48
C VAL A 370 9.03 -17.35 -21.98
N GLU A 371 9.92 -18.29 -21.62
CA GLU A 371 10.18 -18.63 -20.21
C GLU A 371 10.58 -17.41 -19.37
N ALA A 372 11.37 -16.50 -19.93
CA ALA A 372 11.79 -15.26 -19.27
C ALA A 372 10.64 -14.31 -18.89
N ALA A 373 9.51 -14.37 -19.59
CA ALA A 373 8.33 -13.56 -19.30
C ALA A 373 7.31 -14.29 -18.40
N CYS A 374 7.48 -15.61 -18.19
CA CYS A 374 6.51 -16.40 -17.44
C CYS A 374 6.76 -16.30 -15.93
N ALA A 375 5.92 -15.56 -15.22
CA ALA A 375 6.03 -15.42 -13.76
C ALA A 375 5.49 -16.63 -12.96
N GLY A 376 4.98 -17.68 -13.61
CA GLY A 376 4.59 -18.91 -12.90
C GLY A 376 3.20 -18.92 -12.24
N CYS A 377 2.28 -18.02 -12.60
CA CYS A 377 0.96 -17.93 -11.96
C CYS A 377 0.05 -19.18 -12.12
N GLY A 378 0.29 -20.02 -13.14
CA GLY A 378 -0.49 -21.25 -13.35
C GLY A 378 -1.84 -21.09 -14.06
N SER A 379 -2.26 -19.87 -14.39
CA SER A 379 -3.56 -19.60 -15.03
C SER A 379 -3.76 -20.35 -16.35
N CYS A 380 -2.72 -20.41 -17.18
CA CYS A 380 -2.75 -21.11 -18.47
C CYS A 380 -2.92 -22.63 -18.31
N SER A 381 -2.23 -23.23 -17.34
CA SER A 381 -2.32 -24.66 -17.03
C SER A 381 -3.70 -25.03 -16.50
N ALA A 382 -4.22 -24.28 -15.53
CA ALA A 382 -5.56 -24.49 -14.99
C ALA A 382 -6.70 -24.28 -16.01
N SER A 383 -6.44 -23.55 -17.09
CA SER A 383 -7.41 -23.30 -18.16
C SER A 383 -7.27 -24.27 -19.35
N CYS A 384 -6.20 -25.09 -19.38
CA CYS A 384 -5.98 -26.05 -20.45
C CYS A 384 -6.86 -27.29 -20.25
N GLN A 385 -7.91 -27.43 -21.05
CA GLN A 385 -8.82 -28.58 -20.99
C GLN A 385 -8.20 -29.89 -21.54
N PHE A 386 -7.03 -29.79 -22.15
CA PHE A 386 -6.34 -30.92 -22.79
C PHE A 386 -5.15 -31.44 -21.98
N GLY A 387 -4.84 -30.83 -20.83
CA GLY A 387 -3.67 -31.19 -20.01
C GLY A 387 -2.33 -30.90 -20.69
N ALA A 388 -2.31 -30.07 -21.74
CA ALA A 388 -1.12 -29.81 -22.54
C ALA A 388 -0.14 -28.82 -21.92
N ILE A 389 -0.42 -28.29 -20.72
CA ILE A 389 0.41 -27.26 -20.08
C ILE A 389 0.74 -27.69 -18.66
N THR A 390 2.03 -27.89 -18.42
CA THR A 390 2.56 -28.25 -17.11
C THR A 390 3.21 -27.02 -16.46
N MET A 391 2.89 -26.76 -15.20
CA MET A 391 3.63 -25.80 -14.38
C MET A 391 4.76 -26.53 -13.66
N ARG A 392 6.01 -26.16 -13.97
CA ARG A 392 7.18 -26.74 -13.28
C ARG A 392 7.08 -26.45 -11.77
N HIS A 393 7.40 -27.45 -10.94
CA HIS A 393 7.35 -27.40 -9.46
C HIS A 393 5.96 -27.23 -8.82
N PHE A 394 4.91 -27.04 -9.63
CA PHE A 394 3.51 -27.02 -9.20
C PHE A 394 2.67 -27.81 -10.22
N THR A 395 3.09 -29.03 -10.56
CA THR A 395 2.38 -29.86 -11.54
C THR A 395 1.01 -30.31 -11.01
N ASP A 396 0.13 -30.79 -11.88
CA ASP A 396 -1.17 -31.32 -11.44
C ASP A 396 -0.95 -32.49 -10.49
N GLU A 397 -0.02 -33.39 -10.81
CA GLU A 397 0.32 -34.57 -10.02
C GLU A 397 0.86 -34.19 -8.64
N GLN A 398 1.73 -33.18 -8.55
CA GLN A 398 2.29 -32.73 -7.27
C GLN A 398 1.22 -32.14 -6.34
N ILE A 399 0.30 -31.34 -6.88
CA ILE A 399 -0.77 -30.72 -6.09
C ILE A 399 -1.80 -31.79 -5.69
N LEU A 400 -2.19 -32.68 -6.61
CA LEU A 400 -3.14 -33.76 -6.31
C LEU A 400 -2.57 -34.76 -5.30
N ALA A 401 -1.27 -35.07 -5.36
CA ALA A 401 -0.61 -35.88 -4.34
C ALA A 401 -0.70 -35.24 -2.94
N GLN A 402 -0.57 -33.91 -2.84
CA GLN A 402 -0.78 -33.19 -1.58
C GLN A 402 -2.25 -33.23 -1.13
N VAL A 403 -3.21 -33.08 -2.06
CA VAL A 403 -4.65 -33.23 -1.76
C VAL A 403 -4.93 -34.61 -1.17
N HIS A 404 -4.44 -35.66 -1.84
CA HIS A 404 -4.60 -37.05 -1.41
C HIS A 404 -3.97 -37.30 -0.05
N ALA A 405 -2.74 -36.83 0.18
CA ALA A 405 -2.07 -36.98 1.46
C ALA A 405 -2.79 -36.25 2.60
N VAL A 406 -3.27 -35.02 2.35
CA VAL A 406 -4.00 -34.23 3.35
C VAL A 406 -5.34 -34.86 3.70
N LEU A 407 -6.02 -35.50 2.74
CA LEU A 407 -7.36 -36.06 2.92
C LEU A 407 -7.39 -37.59 3.10
N ALA A 408 -6.24 -38.25 3.20
CA ALA A 408 -6.14 -39.71 3.34
C ALA A 408 -6.79 -40.23 4.64
N GLU A 409 -6.64 -39.48 5.73
CA GLU A 409 -7.11 -39.85 7.06
C GLU A 409 -8.16 -38.84 7.54
N ASP A 410 -9.29 -39.31 8.06
CA ASP A 410 -10.37 -38.48 8.64
C ASP A 410 -10.68 -37.19 7.86
N PRO A 411 -10.96 -37.26 6.54
CA PRO A 411 -11.23 -36.07 5.74
C PRO A 411 -12.44 -35.27 6.23
N GLN A 412 -13.40 -35.92 6.89
CA GLN A 412 -14.59 -35.28 7.47
C GLN A 412 -14.27 -34.27 8.58
N ASP A 413 -13.10 -34.39 9.22
CA ASP A 413 -12.69 -33.54 10.34
C ASP A 413 -11.80 -32.37 9.90
N LYS A 414 -11.61 -32.21 8.58
CA LYS A 414 -10.69 -31.24 8.00
C LYS A 414 -11.43 -30.14 7.23
N VAL A 415 -10.95 -28.91 7.39
CA VAL A 415 -11.24 -27.80 6.48
C VAL A 415 -10.09 -27.75 5.48
N PHE A 416 -10.35 -28.07 4.21
CA PHE A 416 -9.33 -28.13 3.18
C PHE A 416 -9.22 -26.80 2.43
N ALA A 417 -8.01 -26.26 2.26
CA ALA A 417 -7.79 -24.98 1.61
C ALA A 417 -6.66 -25.00 0.57
N PHE A 418 -6.95 -24.54 -0.64
CA PHE A 418 -5.93 -24.07 -1.58
C PHE A 418 -5.60 -22.61 -1.29
N ALA A 419 -4.36 -22.32 -0.88
CA ALA A 419 -3.92 -20.96 -0.58
C ALA A 419 -2.86 -20.48 -1.57
N CYS A 420 -3.08 -19.27 -2.13
CA CYS A 420 -2.05 -18.53 -2.84
C CYS A 420 -0.84 -18.25 -1.94
N ASN A 421 0.36 -18.55 -2.44
CA ASN A 421 1.64 -18.38 -1.75
C ASN A 421 1.84 -16.95 -1.22
N TRP A 422 1.55 -15.94 -2.05
CA TRP A 422 1.91 -14.55 -1.78
C TRP A 422 1.02 -13.83 -0.78
N CYS A 423 -0.26 -14.22 -0.69
CA CYS A 423 -1.24 -13.47 0.10
C CYS A 423 -1.91 -14.38 1.12
N SER A 424 -2.77 -15.32 0.71
CA SER A 424 -3.53 -16.11 1.68
C SER A 424 -2.66 -17.02 2.56
N TYR A 425 -1.60 -17.62 2.01
CA TYR A 425 -0.67 -18.43 2.81
C TYR A 425 0.13 -17.54 3.77
N ALA A 426 0.67 -16.42 3.26
CA ALA A 426 1.35 -15.41 4.08
C ALA A 426 0.45 -14.79 5.15
N GLY A 427 -0.86 -14.63 4.89
CA GLY A 427 -1.85 -14.19 5.87
C GLY A 427 -2.03 -15.22 6.99
N GLY A 428 -1.93 -16.52 6.67
CA GLY A 428 -1.85 -17.59 7.67
C GLY A 428 -0.58 -17.48 8.52
N ASP A 429 0.58 -17.25 7.90
CA ASP A 429 1.84 -17.01 8.63
C ASP A 429 1.73 -15.78 9.54
N MET A 430 1.12 -14.69 9.06
CA MET A 430 0.86 -13.48 9.82
C MET A 430 -0.05 -13.73 11.03
N ALA A 431 -1.08 -14.56 10.86
CA ALA A 431 -1.93 -15.00 11.97
C ALA A 431 -1.12 -15.76 13.03
N GLY A 432 -0.23 -16.66 12.59
CA GLY A 432 0.67 -17.42 13.46
C GLY A 432 1.66 -16.52 14.22
N ILE A 433 2.37 -15.63 13.53
CA ILE A 433 3.33 -14.67 14.11
C ILE A 433 2.63 -13.77 15.12
N SER A 434 1.40 -13.35 14.81
CA SER A 434 0.59 -12.49 15.66
C SER A 434 -0.16 -13.25 16.77
N ARG A 435 0.08 -14.56 16.92
CA ARG A 435 -0.54 -15.44 17.94
C ARG A 435 -2.07 -15.41 17.91
N MET A 436 -2.65 -15.26 16.72
CA MET A 436 -4.09 -15.31 16.54
C MET A 436 -4.57 -16.75 16.57
N THR A 437 -5.65 -17.02 17.30
CA THR A 437 -6.21 -18.37 17.42
C THR A 437 -7.21 -18.66 16.32
N TYR A 438 -7.10 -19.83 15.71
CA TYR A 438 -8.06 -20.39 14.76
C TYR A 438 -8.09 -21.93 14.88
N PRO A 439 -9.14 -22.62 14.37
CA PRO A 439 -9.32 -24.05 14.58
C PRO A 439 -8.19 -24.92 14.04
N ALA A 440 -7.90 -26.04 14.71
CA ALA A 440 -6.84 -26.97 14.31
C ALA A 440 -7.23 -27.91 13.15
N SER A 441 -8.48 -27.85 12.68
CA SER A 441 -9.02 -28.63 11.55
C SER A 441 -8.51 -28.16 10.18
N ASN A 442 -7.96 -26.94 10.10
CA ASN A 442 -7.52 -26.34 8.85
C ASN A 442 -6.30 -27.04 8.26
N ARG A 443 -6.35 -27.38 6.97
CA ARG A 443 -5.25 -27.97 6.21
C ARG A 443 -5.07 -27.23 4.89
N VAL A 444 -3.86 -26.70 4.69
CA VAL A 444 -3.55 -25.83 3.55
C VAL A 444 -2.64 -26.55 2.58
N VAL A 445 -3.04 -26.58 1.30
CA VAL A 445 -2.18 -26.91 0.16
C VAL A 445 -1.81 -25.61 -0.55
N ARG A 446 -0.51 -25.36 -0.65
CA ARG A 446 0.01 -24.11 -1.20
C ARG A 446 0.09 -24.19 -2.72
N THR A 447 -0.38 -23.14 -3.39
CA THR A 447 -0.21 -22.91 -4.82
C THR A 447 0.42 -21.55 -5.06
N MET A 448 1.17 -21.35 -6.14
CA MET A 448 1.76 -20.01 -6.41
C MET A 448 0.70 -18.93 -6.54
N CYS A 449 -0.44 -19.24 -7.15
CA CYS A 449 -1.58 -18.36 -7.27
C CYS A 449 -2.86 -19.17 -7.17
N SER A 450 -3.95 -18.55 -6.70
CA SER A 450 -5.28 -19.16 -6.80
C SER A 450 -5.66 -19.50 -8.25
N ALA A 451 -5.10 -18.78 -9.23
CA ALA A 451 -5.30 -19.04 -10.66
C ALA A 451 -4.81 -20.42 -11.11
N ARG A 452 -3.85 -21.01 -10.37
CA ARG A 452 -3.32 -22.36 -10.60
C ARG A 452 -4.33 -23.46 -10.26
N VAL A 453 -5.27 -23.19 -9.37
CA VAL A 453 -6.27 -24.17 -8.93
C VAL A 453 -7.21 -24.46 -10.09
N SER A 454 -7.11 -25.68 -10.63
CA SER A 454 -7.96 -26.14 -11.73
C SER A 454 -9.32 -26.63 -11.20
N GLU A 455 -10.30 -26.77 -12.10
CA GLU A 455 -11.60 -27.33 -11.72
C GLU A 455 -11.45 -28.75 -11.17
N GLU A 456 -10.59 -29.55 -11.79
CA GLU A 456 -10.37 -30.93 -11.40
C GLU A 456 -9.77 -31.06 -9.99
N MET A 457 -8.88 -30.15 -9.59
CA MET A 457 -8.32 -30.13 -8.24
C MET A 457 -9.37 -29.92 -7.16
N VAL A 458 -10.33 -29.02 -7.40
CA VAL A 458 -11.44 -28.75 -6.47
C VAL A 458 -12.38 -29.95 -6.40
N LEU A 459 -12.74 -30.50 -7.55
CA LEU A 459 -13.61 -31.68 -7.61
C LEU A 459 -12.95 -32.89 -6.95
N GLU A 460 -11.64 -33.09 -7.14
CA GLU A 460 -10.89 -34.17 -6.51
C GLU A 460 -10.87 -34.04 -4.99
N ALA A 461 -10.72 -32.84 -4.44
CA ALA A 461 -10.80 -32.63 -2.99
C ALA A 461 -12.15 -33.11 -2.42
N PHE A 462 -13.27 -32.85 -3.11
CA PHE A 462 -14.58 -33.39 -2.72
C PHE A 462 -14.66 -34.91 -2.87
N ARG A 463 -14.09 -35.51 -3.93
CA ARG A 463 -14.03 -36.98 -4.10
C ARG A 463 -13.22 -37.68 -3.02
N CYS A 464 -12.20 -37.00 -2.49
CA CYS A 464 -11.43 -37.43 -1.33
C CYS A 464 -12.17 -37.23 0.01
N GLY A 465 -13.39 -36.71 0.00
CA GLY A 465 -14.23 -36.60 1.18
C GLY A 465 -14.13 -35.27 1.94
N ALA A 466 -13.56 -34.22 1.32
CA ALA A 466 -13.53 -32.91 1.96
C ALA A 466 -14.96 -32.39 2.23
N PRO A 467 -15.32 -32.04 3.48
CA PRO A 467 -16.61 -31.46 3.79
C PRO A 467 -16.72 -30.04 3.21
N VAL A 468 -15.64 -29.25 3.32
CA VAL A 468 -15.55 -27.88 2.82
C VAL A 468 -14.21 -27.69 2.11
N VAL A 469 -14.23 -27.02 0.97
CA VAL A 469 -13.05 -26.66 0.17
C VAL A 469 -12.98 -25.14 0.05
N LEU A 470 -11.87 -24.54 0.49
CA LEU A 470 -11.57 -23.13 0.28
C LEU A 470 -10.60 -22.96 -0.89
N VAL A 471 -10.89 -22.03 -1.79
CA VAL A 471 -9.90 -21.45 -2.71
C VAL A 471 -9.65 -20.03 -2.27
N SER A 472 -8.39 -19.68 -1.94
CA SER A 472 -8.07 -18.36 -1.42
C SER A 472 -6.88 -17.72 -2.11
N GLY A 473 -6.98 -16.41 -2.35
CA GLY A 473 -5.99 -15.63 -3.11
C GLY A 473 -5.81 -14.20 -2.62
N CYS A 474 -5.07 -13.41 -3.40
CA CYS A 474 -4.92 -11.96 -3.18
C CYS A 474 -6.19 -11.21 -3.59
N HIS A 475 -6.42 -10.02 -3.03
CA HIS A 475 -7.42 -9.07 -3.55
C HIS A 475 -7.17 -8.71 -5.02
N PHE A 476 -8.20 -8.24 -5.73
CA PHE A 476 -8.07 -7.93 -7.16
C PHE A 476 -7.08 -6.81 -7.48
N ALA A 477 -6.96 -5.81 -6.60
CA ALA A 477 -6.02 -4.71 -6.77
C ALA A 477 -4.57 -5.10 -6.41
N ASP A 478 -4.41 -6.16 -5.62
CA ASP A 478 -3.13 -6.58 -5.03
C ASP A 478 -2.66 -7.94 -5.58
N CYS A 479 -3.18 -8.37 -6.74
CA CYS A 479 -2.82 -9.67 -7.29
C CYS A 479 -1.35 -9.69 -7.70
N HIS A 480 -0.53 -10.50 -7.01
CA HIS A 480 0.90 -10.67 -7.34
C HIS A 480 1.18 -11.00 -8.81
N TYR A 481 0.18 -11.56 -9.51
CA TYR A 481 0.26 -11.89 -10.92
C TYR A 481 -0.65 -11.01 -11.80
N ILE A 482 -0.65 -9.70 -11.54
CA ILE A 482 -1.40 -8.62 -12.22
C ILE A 482 -2.92 -8.77 -12.04
N ASN A 483 -3.51 -9.77 -12.67
CA ASN A 483 -4.95 -10.03 -12.61
C ASN A 483 -5.30 -11.54 -12.75
N ALA A 484 -4.31 -12.43 -12.58
CA ALA A 484 -4.51 -13.86 -12.75
C ALA A 484 -5.65 -14.42 -11.87
N ASN A 485 -5.83 -13.89 -10.66
CA ASN A 485 -6.89 -14.29 -9.73
C ASN A 485 -8.32 -14.07 -10.29
N ARG A 486 -8.52 -13.20 -11.28
CA ARG A 486 -9.82 -13.04 -11.96
C ARG A 486 -10.23 -14.30 -12.72
N GLN A 487 -9.26 -15.10 -13.18
CA GLN A 487 -9.54 -16.39 -13.82
C GLN A 487 -10.08 -17.41 -12.81
N THR A 488 -9.62 -17.33 -11.55
CA THR A 488 -10.15 -18.15 -10.44
C THR A 488 -11.62 -17.86 -10.20
N VAL A 489 -12.02 -16.58 -10.18
CA VAL A 489 -13.42 -16.15 -9.99
C VAL A 489 -14.32 -16.82 -11.02
N GLN A 490 -13.99 -16.66 -12.30
CA GLN A 490 -14.77 -17.22 -13.40
C GLN A 490 -14.88 -18.74 -13.31
N ARG A 491 -13.83 -19.42 -12.84
CA ARG A 491 -13.78 -20.86 -12.65
C ARG A 491 -14.64 -21.32 -11.48
N VAL A 492 -14.55 -20.64 -10.34
CA VAL A 492 -15.32 -20.97 -9.14
C VAL A 492 -16.82 -20.74 -9.35
N HIS A 493 -17.22 -19.66 -10.04
CA HIS A 493 -18.63 -19.46 -10.41
C HIS A 493 -19.18 -20.63 -11.22
N LYS A 494 -18.41 -21.10 -12.22
CA LYS A 494 -18.80 -22.30 -13.00
C LYS A 494 -18.83 -23.57 -12.15
N LEU A 495 -17.98 -23.68 -11.14
CA LEU A 495 -17.98 -24.81 -10.21
C LEU A 495 -19.20 -24.78 -9.31
N TRP A 496 -19.64 -23.63 -8.80
CA TRP A 496 -20.88 -23.52 -8.02
C TRP A 496 -22.10 -24.03 -8.82
N ASP A 497 -22.24 -23.61 -10.07
CA ASP A 497 -23.31 -24.10 -10.96
C ASP A 497 -23.24 -25.62 -11.17
N LYS A 498 -22.02 -26.19 -11.23
CA LYS A 498 -21.80 -27.63 -11.40
C LYS A 498 -22.13 -28.40 -10.14
N LEU A 499 -21.75 -27.89 -8.97
CA LEU A 499 -22.06 -28.49 -7.67
C LEU A 499 -23.57 -28.52 -7.45
N GLU A 500 -24.26 -27.41 -7.71
CA GLU A 500 -25.71 -27.32 -7.60
C GLU A 500 -26.42 -28.35 -8.49
N LYS A 501 -26.00 -28.46 -9.76
CA LYS A 501 -26.54 -29.46 -10.71
C LYS A 501 -26.25 -30.90 -10.29
N ALA A 502 -25.19 -31.14 -9.51
CA ALA A 502 -24.85 -32.44 -8.95
C ALA A 502 -25.56 -32.71 -7.60
N GLY A 503 -26.39 -31.78 -7.12
CA GLY A 503 -27.02 -31.88 -5.80
C GLY A 503 -26.03 -31.74 -4.64
N VAL A 504 -24.85 -31.15 -4.88
CA VAL A 504 -23.86 -30.84 -3.84
C VAL A 504 -24.02 -29.37 -3.46
N ARG A 505 -24.21 -29.08 -2.17
CA ARG A 505 -24.32 -27.71 -1.64
C ARG A 505 -23.19 -26.81 -2.15
N PRO A 506 -23.47 -25.78 -2.98
CA PRO A 506 -22.44 -24.93 -3.56
C PRO A 506 -21.62 -24.18 -2.51
N GLU A 507 -22.24 -23.80 -1.38
CA GLU A 507 -21.58 -23.16 -0.24
C GLU A 507 -20.47 -24.00 0.39
N ARG A 508 -20.38 -25.31 0.13
CA ARG A 508 -19.22 -26.12 0.55
C ARG A 508 -17.93 -25.75 -0.19
N LEU A 509 -18.03 -25.06 -1.32
CA LEU A 509 -16.91 -24.43 -2.00
C LEU A 509 -16.89 -22.93 -1.65
N GLN A 510 -15.84 -22.49 -0.98
CA GLN A 510 -15.68 -21.11 -0.54
C GLN A 510 -14.58 -20.41 -1.34
N LEU A 511 -14.74 -19.11 -1.58
CA LEU A 511 -13.78 -18.28 -2.29
C LEU A 511 -13.51 -17.00 -1.52
N GLU A 512 -12.29 -16.86 -1.01
CA GLU A 512 -11.91 -15.72 -0.17
C GLU A 512 -10.67 -15.00 -0.70
N TRP A 513 -10.60 -13.70 -0.42
CA TRP A 513 -9.48 -12.85 -0.80
C TRP A 513 -8.82 -12.31 0.46
N ILE A 514 -7.61 -12.76 0.74
CA ILE A 514 -6.89 -12.49 1.97
C ILE A 514 -5.50 -11.99 1.59
N SER A 515 -5.20 -10.74 1.93
CA SER A 515 -3.87 -10.13 1.78
C SER A 515 -2.86 -10.74 2.77
N ALA A 516 -1.57 -10.61 2.47
CA ALA A 516 -0.50 -11.03 3.36
C ALA A 516 -0.55 -10.36 4.75
N ALA A 517 -1.07 -9.13 4.84
CA ALA A 517 -1.23 -8.40 6.10
C ALA A 517 -2.48 -8.82 6.89
N GLU A 518 -3.42 -9.53 6.29
CA GLU A 518 -4.76 -9.77 6.85
C GLU A 518 -4.83 -11.06 7.70
N GLY A 519 -3.91 -11.24 8.64
CA GLY A 519 -3.91 -12.40 9.54
C GLY A 519 -5.21 -12.53 10.35
N GLN A 520 -5.82 -11.40 10.73
CA GLN A 520 -7.10 -11.37 11.44
C GLN A 520 -8.23 -11.92 10.57
N LYS A 521 -8.24 -11.56 9.28
CA LYS A 521 -9.22 -12.05 8.32
C LYS A 521 -9.02 -13.55 8.07
N PHE A 522 -7.77 -13.99 7.92
CA PHE A 522 -7.46 -15.42 7.80
C PHE A 522 -8.03 -16.20 8.99
N ALA A 523 -7.72 -15.79 10.23
CA ALA A 523 -8.24 -16.44 11.42
C ALA A 523 -9.77 -16.43 11.50
N LYS A 524 -10.41 -15.32 11.09
CA LYS A 524 -11.88 -15.21 11.02
C LYS A 524 -12.48 -16.19 10.01
N VAL A 525 -11.97 -16.22 8.79
CA VAL A 525 -12.43 -17.13 7.72
C VAL A 525 -12.30 -18.58 8.16
N MET A 526 -11.16 -18.95 8.75
CA MET A 526 -10.93 -20.32 9.24
C MET A 526 -11.93 -20.76 10.33
N ARG A 527 -12.42 -19.84 11.17
CA ARG A 527 -13.51 -20.13 12.14
C ARG A 527 -14.85 -20.34 11.44
N GLN A 528 -15.18 -19.47 10.47
CA GLN A 528 -16.43 -19.57 9.70
C GLN A 528 -16.48 -20.87 8.89
N LEU A 529 -15.36 -21.32 8.34
CA LEU A 529 -15.28 -22.59 7.61
C LEU A 529 -15.43 -23.80 8.54
N GLU A 530 -14.94 -23.71 9.78
CA GLU A 530 -15.14 -24.77 10.77
C GLU A 530 -16.62 -24.87 11.21
N GLU A 531 -17.28 -23.72 11.39
CA GLU A 531 -18.73 -23.69 11.64
C GLU A 531 -19.49 -24.35 10.48
N LEU A 532 -19.15 -24.00 9.23
CA LEU A 532 -19.75 -24.61 8.05
C LEU A 532 -19.46 -26.13 7.99
N ARG A 533 -18.23 -26.55 8.26
CA ARG A 533 -17.84 -27.98 8.32
C ARG A 533 -18.74 -28.74 9.28
N GLY A 534 -19.01 -28.19 10.46
CA GLY A 534 -19.89 -28.78 11.47
C GLY A 534 -21.34 -29.00 10.99
N THR A 535 -21.77 -28.31 9.93
CA THR A 535 -23.10 -28.51 9.32
C THR A 535 -23.14 -29.57 8.22
N VAL A 536 -21.99 -30.10 7.79
CA VAL A 536 -21.92 -31.08 6.69
C VAL A 536 -21.98 -32.49 7.27
N THR A 537 -23.02 -33.24 6.90
CA THR A 537 -23.21 -34.61 7.37
C THR A 537 -22.36 -35.61 6.59
N ARG A 538 -22.15 -36.81 7.15
CA ARG A 538 -21.45 -37.90 6.45
C ARG A 538 -22.15 -38.30 5.15
N ASP A 539 -23.48 -38.29 5.14
CA ASP A 539 -24.28 -38.62 3.95
C ASP A 539 -24.08 -37.58 2.84
N GLU A 540 -23.96 -36.29 3.18
CA GLU A 540 -23.64 -35.24 2.22
C GLU A 540 -22.22 -35.37 1.65
N ILE A 541 -21.27 -35.86 2.46
CA ILE A 541 -19.90 -36.14 2.00
C ILE A 541 -19.93 -37.29 1.00
N GLU A 542 -20.54 -38.43 1.34
CA GLU A 542 -20.64 -39.59 0.45
C GLU A 542 -21.43 -39.28 -0.83
N HIS A 543 -22.52 -38.52 -0.73
CA HIS A 543 -23.25 -38.04 -1.91
C HIS A 543 -22.34 -37.21 -2.83
N ALA A 544 -21.54 -36.30 -2.28
CA ALA A 544 -20.61 -35.51 -3.09
C ALA A 544 -19.52 -36.37 -3.75
N ARG A 545 -19.02 -37.40 -3.06
CA ARG A 545 -18.04 -38.33 -3.64
C ARG A 545 -18.62 -39.09 -4.83
N GLU A 546 -19.88 -39.52 -4.71
CA GLU A 546 -20.59 -40.27 -5.74
C GLU A 546 -21.00 -39.37 -6.93
N ALA A 547 -21.66 -38.25 -6.64
CA ALA A 547 -22.20 -37.33 -7.63
C ALA A 547 -21.10 -36.66 -8.49
N LEU A 548 -19.89 -36.52 -7.93
CA LEU A 548 -18.76 -35.89 -8.62
C LEU A 548 -17.79 -36.89 -9.25
N LYS A 549 -18.10 -38.21 -9.28
CA LYS A 549 -17.25 -39.23 -9.90
C LYS A 549 -16.85 -38.85 -11.34
N ALA A 550 -15.60 -39.13 -11.68
CA ALA A 550 -15.09 -38.91 -13.02
C ALA A 550 -15.88 -39.78 -14.03
N LYS A 551 -16.40 -39.17 -15.10
CA LYS A 551 -17.11 -39.91 -16.15
C LYS A 551 -16.12 -40.84 -16.88
N PRO A 552 -16.43 -42.13 -17.08
CA PRO A 552 -15.56 -43.04 -17.82
C PRO A 552 -15.40 -42.55 -19.27
N GLY A 553 -14.15 -42.37 -19.71
CA GLY A 553 -13.81 -41.94 -21.08
C GLY A 553 -13.15 -40.55 -21.20
N LYS A 554 -13.23 -39.69 -20.19
CA LYS A 554 -12.36 -38.51 -20.06
C LYS A 554 -11.16 -38.88 -19.18
N ARG A 555 -10.13 -39.53 -19.75
CA ARG A 555 -8.82 -39.49 -19.10
C ARG A 555 -8.38 -38.02 -19.07
N PRO A 556 -8.07 -37.41 -17.91
CA PRO A 556 -7.25 -36.21 -17.90
C PRO A 556 -5.95 -36.56 -18.63
N GLY A 557 -5.36 -35.61 -19.34
CA GLY A 557 -4.11 -35.78 -20.10
C GLY A 557 -2.87 -36.08 -19.24
N VAL A 558 -3.00 -36.78 -18.13
CA VAL A 558 -1.90 -37.30 -17.32
C VAL A 558 -1.45 -38.61 -17.95
N ARG A 559 -0.54 -38.55 -18.93
CA ARG A 559 0.34 -39.70 -19.18
C ARG A 559 1.23 -39.81 -17.94
N ALA A 560 1.20 -40.97 -17.28
CA ALA A 560 2.21 -41.30 -16.29
C ALA A 560 3.58 -41.15 -16.97
N ALA A 561 4.37 -40.15 -16.57
CA ALA A 561 5.79 -40.16 -16.87
C ALA A 561 6.38 -41.33 -16.08
N GLU A 562 7.12 -42.21 -16.76
CA GLU A 562 7.93 -43.23 -16.10
C GLU A 562 8.80 -42.57 -15.03
N PRO A 563 8.98 -43.20 -13.85
CA PRO A 563 9.81 -42.65 -12.80
C PRO A 563 11.24 -42.53 -13.31
N VAL A 564 11.70 -41.30 -13.55
CA VAL A 564 13.13 -41.02 -13.72
C VAL A 564 13.75 -41.14 -12.33
N VAL A 565 14.07 -42.37 -11.94
CA VAL A 565 14.97 -42.66 -10.82
C VAL A 565 16.14 -43.45 -11.39
N GLU A 566 17.10 -42.75 -11.98
CA GLU A 566 18.49 -43.15 -11.90
C GLU A 566 19.26 -41.98 -11.31
N ALA A 567 19.43 -42.02 -9.98
CA ALA A 567 20.44 -41.22 -9.33
C ALA A 567 21.82 -41.69 -9.84
N PRO A 568 22.72 -40.81 -10.29
CA PRO A 568 24.09 -41.22 -10.56
C PRO A 568 24.68 -41.71 -9.23
N ALA A 569 25.19 -42.94 -9.24
CA ALA A 569 25.97 -43.47 -8.14
C ALA A 569 27.07 -42.46 -7.81
N ALA A 570 27.07 -41.96 -6.57
CA ALA A 570 28.17 -41.18 -6.03
C ALA A 570 29.43 -42.04 -6.13
N GLN A 571 30.33 -41.67 -7.04
CA GLN A 571 31.70 -42.16 -7.00
C GLN A 571 32.42 -41.39 -5.89
N THR A 572 33.01 -42.19 -5.00
CA THR A 572 33.80 -41.87 -3.81
C THR A 572 34.87 -40.81 -4.02
#